data_AF-A0A8T5V5A8-F1
#
_entry.id   AF-A0A8T5V5A8-F1
#
_cell.length_a   1.000
_cell.length_b   1.000
_cell.length_c   1.000
_cell.angle_alpha   90.00
_cell.angle_beta   90.00
_cell.angle_gamma   90.00
#
_symmetry.space_group_name_H-M   'P 1'
#
loop_
_entity.id
_entity.type
_entity.pdbx_description
1 polymer ?
#
loop_
_entity_poly.entity_id
_entity_poly.type
_entity_poly.pdbx_seq_one_letter_code
_entity_poly.pdbx_strand_id
1 'polypeptide(L)'
;MAYKVKFKNIINYQPNTYDYNLKNNRAGIVLTVPSFTTVSSLAYALRIDTKSNYDKALNIFNWVRDYVEYSYYYGTRYGASGTLKILKGNCVDLSRLIVSLAKYSGVFARYKYGTCYFYKSHEWISHVWTNLYANGSWYAADASNNINNFGVIKSWNTSNFILNGIYRTLPF
;
A
#
# COMPACT_ATOMS: atom_id res chain seq x y z
N MET A 1 -4.80 -11.96 -16.22
CA MET A 1 -4.29 -13.01 -15.30
C MET A 1 -4.84 -12.75 -13.92
N ALA A 2 -5.71 -13.64 -13.44
CA ALA A 2 -6.42 -13.49 -12.18
C ALA A 2 -5.45 -13.65 -11.00
N TYR A 3 -5.20 -12.57 -10.26
CA TYR A 3 -4.66 -12.66 -8.91
C TYR A 3 -5.78 -13.19 -8.01
N LYS A 4 -5.99 -14.51 -8.05
CA LYS A 4 -6.78 -15.24 -7.06
C LYS A 4 -6.13 -15.00 -5.70
N VAL A 5 -6.63 -13.98 -4.99
CA VAL A 5 -6.80 -13.89 -3.54
C VAL A 5 -5.76 -14.73 -2.78
N LYS A 6 -4.52 -14.21 -2.65
CA LYS A 6 -3.55 -14.67 -1.65
C LYS A 6 -3.87 -14.06 -0.28
N PHE A 7 -5.13 -14.14 0.15
CA PHE A 7 -5.55 -13.81 1.52
C PHE A 7 -5.98 -15.10 2.22
N LYS A 8 -5.08 -16.08 2.30
CA LYS A 8 -5.42 -17.43 2.78
C LYS A 8 -5.49 -17.57 4.31
N ASN A 9 -5.13 -16.54 5.10
CA ASN A 9 -4.94 -16.70 6.54
C ASN A 9 -5.60 -15.58 7.37
N ILE A 10 -6.89 -15.33 7.14
CA ILE A 10 -7.73 -14.60 8.11
C ILE A 10 -9.05 -15.36 8.28
N ILE A 11 -8.93 -16.65 8.58
CA ILE A 11 -10.07 -17.51 8.90
C ILE A 11 -10.12 -17.60 10.43
N ASN A 12 -11.03 -16.88 11.07
CA ASN A 12 -11.38 -17.15 12.46
C ASN A 12 -12.41 -18.28 12.48
N TYR A 13 -12.02 -19.44 13.00
CA TYR A 13 -12.93 -20.53 13.28
C TYR A 13 -13.76 -20.19 14.52
N GLN A 14 -15.08 -20.11 14.37
CA GLN A 14 -16.00 -20.19 15.50
C GLN A 14 -16.38 -21.67 15.64
N PRO A 15 -16.01 -22.35 16.73
CA PRO A 15 -16.52 -23.70 16.97
C PRO A 15 -18.04 -23.59 17.15
N ASN A 16 -18.76 -24.17 16.20
CA ASN A 16 -20.20 -24.37 16.32
C ASN A 16 -20.48 -25.22 17.56
N THR A 17 -21.52 -24.86 18.30
CA THR A 17 -22.20 -25.74 19.25
C THR A 17 -22.55 -27.04 18.52
N TYR A 18 -21.90 -28.13 18.89
CA TYR A 18 -22.01 -29.44 18.25
C TYR A 18 -23.44 -30.00 18.37
N ASP A 19 -24.08 -30.31 17.24
CA ASP A 19 -25.37 -31.03 17.15
C ASP A 19 -25.13 -32.37 16.40
N TYR A 20 -25.67 -33.45 16.95
CA TYR A 20 -25.51 -34.82 16.45
C TYR A 20 -26.29 -35.08 15.13
N ASN A 21 -27.21 -34.20 14.75
CA ASN A 21 -27.92 -34.27 13.47
C ASN A 21 -27.21 -33.44 12.37
N LEU A 22 -26.55 -34.12 11.42
CA LEU A 22 -25.78 -33.52 10.30
C LEU A 22 -26.57 -32.49 9.47
N LYS A 23 -27.91 -32.58 9.40
CA LYS A 23 -28.77 -31.63 8.68
C LYS A 23 -28.95 -30.29 9.38
N ASN A 24 -28.70 -30.23 10.69
CA ASN A 24 -28.86 -29.03 11.52
C ASN A 24 -27.56 -28.26 11.71
N ASN A 25 -26.44 -28.86 11.30
CA ASN A 25 -25.12 -28.26 11.44
C ASN A 25 -24.97 -27.15 10.39
N ARG A 26 -25.44 -25.93 10.71
CA ARG A 26 -25.31 -24.72 9.87
C ARG A 26 -23.92 -24.09 10.06
N ALA A 27 -22.86 -24.88 9.89
CA ALA A 27 -21.50 -24.35 9.83
C ALA A 27 -21.33 -23.53 8.54
N GLY A 28 -21.92 -22.34 8.51
CA GLY A 28 -21.60 -21.35 7.50
C GLY A 28 -20.18 -20.88 7.77
N ILE A 29 -19.30 -21.02 6.78
CA ILE A 29 -18.04 -20.28 6.79
C ILE A 29 -18.42 -18.80 6.71
N VAL A 30 -18.44 -18.13 7.85
CA VAL A 30 -18.50 -16.66 7.88
C VAL A 30 -17.12 -16.18 7.46
N LEU A 31 -16.97 -15.81 6.19
CA LEU A 31 -15.84 -15.01 5.75
C LEU A 31 -16.00 -13.62 6.37
N THR A 32 -15.55 -13.46 7.61
CA THR A 32 -15.35 -12.12 8.17
C THR A 32 -14.21 -11.51 7.39
N VAL A 33 -14.53 -10.74 6.35
CA VAL A 33 -13.55 -9.87 5.71
C VAL A 33 -13.09 -8.93 6.82
N PRO A 34 -11.83 -8.98 7.25
CA PRO A 34 -11.37 -8.02 8.24
C PRO A 34 -11.57 -6.64 7.62
N SER A 35 -12.44 -5.83 8.21
CA SER A 35 -12.31 -4.40 7.99
C SER A 35 -10.94 -4.04 8.55
N PHE A 36 -9.99 -3.66 7.71
CA PHE A 36 -8.70 -3.18 8.17
C PHE A 36 -8.93 -1.82 8.83
N THR A 37 -9.35 -1.82 10.10
CA THR A 37 -9.71 -0.62 10.84
C THR A 37 -8.50 0.28 11.10
N THR A 38 -7.28 -0.27 10.98
CA THR A 38 -6.01 0.42 11.25
C THR A 38 -4.95 0.07 10.22
N VAL A 39 -3.98 0.97 10.07
CA VAL A 39 -2.81 0.74 9.20
C VAL A 39 -1.97 -0.44 9.68
N SER A 40 -1.87 -0.64 11.00
CA SER A 40 -1.10 -1.76 11.57
C SER A 40 -1.73 -3.13 11.26
N SER A 41 -3.05 -3.26 11.31
CA SER A 41 -3.72 -4.54 11.01
C SER A 41 -3.56 -4.92 9.53
N LEU A 42 -3.68 -3.95 8.62
CA LEU A 42 -3.39 -4.16 7.21
C LEU A 42 -1.91 -4.54 6.98
N ALA A 43 -0.97 -3.82 7.60
CA ALA A 43 0.46 -4.12 7.46
C ALA A 43 0.81 -5.54 7.93
N TYR A 44 0.16 -6.02 9.00
CA TYR A 44 0.32 -7.38 9.48
C TYR A 44 -0.29 -8.41 8.54
N ALA A 45 -1.44 -8.13 7.94
CA ALA A 45 -2.03 -9.01 6.93
C ALA A 45 -1.16 -9.12 5.67
N LEU A 46 -0.63 -7.98 5.18
CA LEU A 46 0.18 -7.93 3.95
C LEU A 46 1.53 -8.65 4.07
N ARG A 47 2.03 -8.87 5.29
CA ARG A 47 3.28 -9.61 5.52
C ARG A 47 3.09 -11.11 5.77
N ILE A 48 1.87 -11.61 5.87
CA ILE A 48 1.64 -13.06 6.03
C ILE A 48 2.18 -13.79 4.81
N ASP A 49 2.89 -14.91 5.04
CA ASP A 49 3.48 -15.75 4.00
C ASP A 49 4.50 -15.04 3.09
N THR A 50 5.07 -13.92 3.56
CA THR A 50 6.21 -13.27 2.90
C THR A 50 7.52 -13.94 3.31
N LYS A 51 8.40 -14.20 2.34
CA LYS A 51 9.69 -14.89 2.58
C LYS A 51 10.86 -13.91 2.74
N SER A 52 10.67 -12.67 2.30
CA SER A 52 11.70 -11.64 2.28
C SER A 52 11.15 -10.24 2.56
N ASN A 53 12.04 -9.30 2.85
CA ASN A 53 11.66 -7.88 2.91
C ASN A 53 11.21 -7.33 1.55
N TYR A 54 11.68 -7.93 0.45
CA TYR A 54 11.20 -7.63 -0.89
C TYR A 54 9.72 -7.98 -1.07
N ASP A 55 9.31 -9.18 -0.65
CA ASP A 55 7.91 -9.62 -0.74
C ASP A 55 6.99 -8.70 0.06
N LYS A 56 7.41 -8.30 1.26
CA LYS A 56 6.67 -7.34 2.10
C LYS A 56 6.53 -5.99 1.39
N ALA A 57 7.64 -5.44 0.88
CA ALA A 57 7.65 -4.15 0.21
C ALA A 57 6.79 -4.15 -1.07
N LEU A 58 6.89 -5.23 -1.85
CA LEU A 58 6.09 -5.46 -3.05
C LEU A 58 4.59 -5.55 -2.72
N ASN A 59 4.21 -6.33 -1.71
CA ASN A 59 2.81 -6.47 -1.28
C ASN A 59 2.23 -5.14 -0.82
N ILE A 60 2.99 -4.36 -0.04
CA ILE A 60 2.58 -3.01 0.40
C ILE A 60 2.34 -2.10 -0.80
N PHE A 61 3.31 -2.01 -1.71
CA PHE A 61 3.21 -1.16 -2.89
C PHE A 61 2.02 -1.55 -3.77
N ASN A 62 1.89 -2.85 -4.11
CA ASN A 62 0.82 -3.33 -4.97
C ASN A 62 -0.54 -3.08 -4.32
N TRP A 63 -0.70 -3.35 -3.02
CA TRP A 63 -1.98 -3.13 -2.36
C TRP A 63 -2.39 -1.64 -2.41
N VAL A 64 -1.47 -0.72 -2.12
CA VAL A 64 -1.81 0.72 -2.17
C VAL A 64 -2.11 1.16 -3.61
N ARG A 65 -1.31 0.76 -4.60
CA ARG A 65 -1.54 1.11 -6.01
C ARG A 65 -2.88 0.56 -6.52
N ASP A 66 -3.21 -0.69 -6.18
CA ASP A 66 -4.33 -1.40 -6.80
C ASP A 66 -5.67 -1.10 -6.11
N TYR A 67 -5.66 -0.71 -4.82
CA TYR A 67 -6.88 -0.56 -4.01
C TYR A 67 -7.13 0.85 -3.46
N VAL A 68 -6.21 1.81 -3.65
CA VAL A 68 -6.39 3.19 -3.19
C VAL A 68 -6.48 4.11 -4.40
N GLU A 69 -7.62 4.76 -4.58
CA GLU A 69 -7.87 5.66 -5.70
C GLU A 69 -7.02 6.94 -5.59
N TYR A 70 -6.40 7.34 -6.70
CA TYR A 70 -5.74 8.64 -6.76
C TYR A 70 -6.77 9.78 -6.90
N SER A 71 -6.61 10.82 -6.09
CA SER A 71 -7.36 12.07 -6.19
C SER A 71 -6.42 13.26 -6.15
N TYR A 72 -6.57 14.19 -7.08
CA TYR A 72 -5.76 15.40 -7.09
C TYR A 72 -6.26 16.42 -6.04
N TYR A 73 -5.33 16.87 -5.18
CA TYR A 73 -5.48 18.01 -4.27
C TYR A 73 -4.11 18.40 -3.70
N TYR A 74 -4.01 19.59 -3.14
CA TYR A 74 -2.77 20.09 -2.52
C TYR A 74 -2.61 19.63 -1.07
N GLY A 75 -1.36 19.41 -0.65
CA GLY A 75 -1.01 19.04 0.73
C GLY A 75 -1.49 17.65 1.14
N THR A 76 -1.54 17.39 2.45
CA THR A 76 -2.13 16.18 3.03
C THR A 76 -3.55 16.50 3.48
N ARG A 77 -4.51 15.60 3.24
CA ARG A 77 -5.90 15.77 3.69
C ARG A 77 -6.35 14.67 4.64
N TYR A 78 -5.85 13.46 4.44
CA TYR A 78 -6.35 12.29 5.16
C TYR A 78 -5.28 11.61 6.04
N GLY A 79 -4.01 11.84 5.74
CA GLY A 79 -2.91 11.09 6.34
C GLY A 79 -3.03 9.58 6.04
N ALA A 80 -2.14 8.77 6.62
CA ALA A 80 -2.18 7.32 6.39
C ALA A 80 -3.51 6.66 6.83
N SER A 81 -3.99 7.00 8.04
CA SER A 81 -5.20 6.40 8.61
C SER A 81 -6.46 6.80 7.86
N GLY A 82 -6.62 8.09 7.52
CA GLY A 82 -7.76 8.55 6.73
C GLY A 82 -7.75 7.97 5.32
N THR A 83 -6.58 7.93 4.66
CA THR A 83 -6.43 7.36 3.31
C THR A 83 -6.84 5.89 3.28
N LEU A 84 -6.46 5.10 4.30
CA LEU A 84 -6.91 3.71 4.42
C LEU A 84 -8.43 3.60 4.59
N LYS A 85 -9.04 4.46 5.40
CA LYS A 85 -10.48 4.41 5.67
C LYS A 85 -11.32 4.74 4.44
N ILE A 86 -10.88 5.70 3.61
CA ILE A 86 -11.65 6.17 2.46
C ILE A 86 -11.18 5.55 1.13
N LEU A 87 -10.06 4.82 1.14
CA LEU A 87 -9.40 4.23 -0.03
C LEU A 87 -9.16 5.25 -1.16
N LYS A 88 -8.77 6.46 -0.79
CA LYS A 88 -8.54 7.57 -1.73
C LYS A 88 -7.51 8.55 -1.19
N GLY A 89 -6.64 9.07 -2.05
CA GLY A 89 -5.72 10.14 -1.69
C GLY A 89 -4.87 10.68 -2.84
N ASN A 90 -4.08 11.72 -2.58
CA ASN A 90 -3.09 12.25 -3.52
C ASN A 90 -1.71 11.59 -3.31
N CYS A 91 -0.69 12.07 -4.02
CA CYS A 91 0.68 11.55 -3.93
C CYS A 91 1.25 11.57 -2.51
N VAL A 92 0.94 12.59 -1.70
CA VAL A 92 1.36 12.72 -0.31
C VAL A 92 0.68 11.68 0.58
N ASP A 93 -0.64 11.56 0.45
CA ASP A 93 -1.47 10.68 1.28
C ASP A 93 -1.23 9.19 0.98
N LEU A 94 -1.10 8.82 -0.30
CA LEU A 94 -0.68 7.48 -0.71
C LEU A 94 0.73 7.16 -0.18
N SER A 95 1.66 8.11 -0.28
CA SER A 95 3.03 7.94 0.24
C SER A 95 3.05 7.76 1.76
N ARG A 96 2.23 8.52 2.49
CA ARG A 96 2.08 8.38 3.95
C ARG A 96 1.53 7.01 4.32
N LEU A 97 0.56 6.50 3.57
CA LEU A 97 0.03 5.16 3.78
C LEU A 97 1.11 4.09 3.55
N ILE A 98 1.86 4.16 2.45
CA ILE A 98 2.97 3.23 2.17
C ILE A 98 4.02 3.24 3.29
N VAL A 99 4.48 4.41 3.72
CA VAL A 99 5.50 4.51 4.79
C VAL A 99 4.97 3.97 6.12
N SER A 100 3.70 4.23 6.45
CA SER A 100 3.08 3.72 7.67
C SER A 100 2.91 2.19 7.64
N LEU A 101 2.47 1.63 6.49
CA LEU A 101 2.44 0.18 6.29
C LEU A 101 3.83 -0.43 6.42
N ALA A 102 4.83 0.15 5.76
CA ALA A 102 6.22 -0.32 5.82
C ALA A 102 6.77 -0.32 7.25
N LYS A 103 6.49 0.74 8.03
CA LYS A 103 6.85 0.81 9.46
C LYS A 103 6.32 -0.39 10.24
N TYR A 104 5.03 -0.71 10.12
CA TYR A 104 4.42 -1.85 10.82
C TYR A 104 4.81 -3.21 10.24
N SER A 105 5.26 -3.28 9.00
CA SER A 105 5.78 -4.51 8.38
C SER A 105 7.29 -4.73 8.60
N GLY A 106 7.99 -3.81 9.29
CA GLY A 106 9.43 -3.90 9.52
C GLY A 106 10.29 -3.66 8.27
N VAL A 107 9.78 -2.86 7.33
CA VAL A 107 10.48 -2.47 6.09
C VAL A 107 10.93 -1.02 6.23
N PHE A 108 12.20 -0.73 6.00
CA PHE A 108 12.66 0.66 6.01
C PHE A 108 12.07 1.40 4.81
N ALA A 109 11.55 2.60 5.07
CA ALA A 109 10.93 3.44 4.07
C ALA A 109 11.41 4.89 4.20
N ARG A 110 11.39 5.62 3.09
CA ARG A 110 11.66 7.06 3.05
C ARG A 110 10.79 7.72 1.99
N TYR A 111 10.50 8.99 2.19
CA TYR A 111 9.86 9.83 1.19
C TYR A 111 10.92 10.41 0.24
N LYS A 112 10.50 10.64 -1.00
CA LYS A 112 11.17 11.53 -1.93
C LYS A 112 10.18 12.60 -2.38
N TYR A 113 10.69 13.80 -2.51
CA TYR A 113 9.95 14.96 -2.99
C TYR A 113 10.75 15.59 -4.13
N GLY A 114 10.08 15.93 -5.22
CA GLY A 114 10.72 16.55 -6.36
C GLY A 114 9.72 17.20 -7.31
N THR A 115 10.28 17.81 -8.35
CA THR A 115 9.53 18.32 -9.49
C THR A 115 9.72 17.34 -10.64
N CYS A 116 8.63 16.70 -11.07
CA CYS A 116 8.63 15.58 -12.00
C CYS A 116 7.89 15.96 -13.29
N TYR A 117 8.44 15.61 -14.45
CA TYR A 117 7.76 15.78 -15.74
C TYR A 117 6.83 14.59 -16.01
N PHE A 118 5.52 14.80 -15.96
CA PHE A 118 4.52 13.75 -16.16
C PHE A 118 4.16 13.59 -17.64
N TYR A 119 4.27 12.35 -18.15
CA TYR A 119 4.03 12.07 -19.57
C TYR A 119 2.57 12.29 -20.00
N LYS A 120 1.62 12.08 -19.09
CA LYS A 120 0.19 12.21 -19.43
C LYS A 120 -0.24 13.67 -19.59
N SER A 121 0.23 14.55 -18.71
CA SER A 121 -0.11 15.98 -18.75
C SER A 121 0.87 16.82 -19.58
N HIS A 122 2.08 16.32 -19.84
CA HIS A 122 3.19 17.09 -20.43
C HIS A 122 3.63 18.29 -19.57
N GLU A 123 3.50 18.17 -18.24
CA GLU A 123 3.78 19.25 -17.29
C GLU A 123 4.78 18.83 -16.22
N TRP A 124 5.49 19.84 -15.68
CA TRP A 124 6.32 19.72 -14.49
C TRP A 124 5.45 19.92 -13.24
N ILE A 125 5.29 18.85 -12.46
CA ILE A 125 4.41 18.84 -11.29
C ILE A 125 5.21 18.46 -10.06
N SER A 126 4.96 19.19 -8.96
CA SER A 126 5.44 18.86 -7.62
C SER A 126 4.88 17.49 -7.19
N HIS A 127 5.77 16.55 -6.85
CA HIS A 127 5.40 15.16 -6.61
C HIS A 127 6.11 14.56 -5.41
N VAL A 128 5.36 13.75 -4.65
CA VAL A 128 5.88 12.98 -3.52
C VAL A 128 5.67 11.50 -3.79
N TRP A 129 6.73 10.72 -3.63
CA TRP A 129 6.67 9.27 -3.69
C TRP A 129 7.51 8.66 -2.58
N THR A 130 7.62 7.33 -2.56
CA THR A 130 8.38 6.62 -1.53
C THR A 130 9.47 5.74 -2.13
N ASN A 131 10.47 5.44 -1.31
CA ASN A 131 11.37 4.31 -1.54
C ASN A 131 11.25 3.33 -0.37
N LEU A 132 11.20 2.04 -0.68
CA LEU A 132 11.23 0.94 0.28
C LEU A 132 12.56 0.20 0.17
N TYR A 133 13.18 -0.13 1.30
CA TYR A 133 14.45 -0.87 1.35
C TYR A 133 14.18 -2.37 1.40
N ALA A 134 14.71 -3.10 0.44
CA ALA A 134 14.60 -4.55 0.36
C ALA A 134 15.87 -5.12 -0.26
N ASN A 135 16.29 -6.32 0.15
CA ASN A 135 17.43 -7.04 -0.44
C ASN A 135 18.68 -6.17 -0.70
N GLY A 136 19.04 -5.29 0.25
CA GLY A 136 20.23 -4.43 0.13
C GLY A 136 20.08 -3.19 -0.75
N SER A 137 18.88 -2.87 -1.25
CA SER A 137 18.66 -1.78 -2.20
C SER A 137 17.37 -1.00 -1.93
N TRP A 138 17.34 0.25 -2.41
CA TRP A 138 16.15 1.11 -2.36
C TRP A 138 15.33 0.96 -3.64
N TYR A 139 14.08 0.51 -3.53
CA TYR A 139 13.15 0.37 -4.63
C TYR A 139 12.15 1.52 -4.63
N ALA A 140 11.87 2.10 -5.81
CA ALA A 140 10.83 3.12 -5.94
C ALA A 140 9.44 2.53 -5.71
N ALA A 141 8.60 3.24 -4.95
CA ALA A 141 7.23 2.86 -4.65
C ALA A 141 6.34 4.10 -4.81
N ASP A 142 5.98 4.36 -6.06
CA ASP A 142 5.07 5.44 -6.46
C ASP A 142 3.72 4.86 -6.88
N ALA A 143 2.77 4.84 -5.93
CA ALA A 143 1.42 4.31 -6.14
C ALA A 143 0.45 5.33 -6.77
N SER A 144 0.91 6.53 -7.18
CA SER A 144 0.02 7.57 -7.74
C SER A 144 -0.57 7.23 -9.12
N ASN A 145 -0.10 6.15 -9.75
CA ASN A 145 -0.60 5.72 -11.05
C ASN A 145 -0.43 4.21 -11.23
N ASN A 146 -1.46 3.55 -11.78
CA ASN A 146 -1.51 2.09 -11.95
C ASN A 146 -0.52 1.55 -12.98
N ILE A 147 0.05 2.41 -13.83
CA ILE A 147 1.12 1.99 -14.77
C ILE A 147 2.47 1.78 -14.09
N ASN A 148 2.65 2.33 -12.88
CA ASN A 148 3.88 2.16 -12.11
C ASN A 148 3.98 0.74 -11.55
N ASN A 149 5.21 0.26 -11.39
CA ASN A 149 5.51 -1.01 -10.76
C ASN A 149 6.50 -0.79 -9.61
N PHE A 150 6.58 -1.77 -8.71
CA PHE A 150 7.56 -1.70 -7.64
C PHE A 150 8.97 -1.69 -8.23
N GLY A 151 9.78 -0.71 -7.83
CA GLY A 151 11.10 -0.44 -8.39
C GLY A 151 11.12 0.31 -9.73
N VAL A 152 9.99 0.46 -10.43
CA VAL A 152 9.94 1.01 -11.79
C VAL A 152 8.79 2.00 -11.95
N ILE A 153 9.13 3.28 -12.06
CA ILE A 153 8.17 4.34 -12.32
C ILE A 153 8.05 4.57 -13.83
N LYS A 154 6.82 4.64 -14.32
CA LYS A 154 6.49 4.85 -15.74
C LYS A 154 5.63 6.10 -15.99
N SER A 155 5.06 6.71 -14.94
CA SER A 155 4.15 7.85 -15.07
C SER A 155 4.81 9.21 -15.30
N TRP A 156 6.10 9.32 -15.01
CA TRP A 156 6.89 10.54 -15.18
C TRP A 156 8.35 10.22 -15.52
N ASN A 157 9.08 11.23 -16.00
CA ASN A 157 10.46 11.07 -16.45
C ASN A 157 11.45 10.96 -15.29
N THR A 158 11.96 9.75 -15.06
CA THR A 158 12.90 9.44 -13.98
C THR A 158 14.35 9.82 -14.27
N SER A 159 14.69 10.21 -15.51
CA SER A 159 16.06 10.59 -15.87
C SER A 159 16.37 12.07 -15.65
N ASN A 160 15.36 12.94 -15.58
CA ASN A 160 15.54 14.40 -15.54
C ASN A 160 14.73 15.13 -14.46
N PHE A 161 14.10 14.41 -13.53
CA PHE A 161 13.37 15.04 -12.43
C PHE A 161 14.31 15.82 -11.51
N ILE A 162 13.80 16.91 -10.91
CA ILE A 162 14.53 17.70 -9.93
C ILE A 162 14.23 17.12 -8.55
N LEU A 163 15.25 16.59 -7.87
CA LEU A 163 15.11 16.09 -6.51
C LEU A 163 15.19 17.24 -5.51
N ASN A 164 14.08 17.52 -4.82
CA ASN A 164 14.00 18.59 -3.82
C ASN A 164 14.35 18.09 -2.42
N GLY A 165 14.11 16.81 -2.12
CA GLY A 165 14.53 16.25 -0.83
C GLY A 165 14.20 14.77 -0.61
N ILE A 166 14.85 14.20 0.41
CA ILE A 166 14.63 12.84 0.91
C ILE A 166 14.35 12.93 2.40
N TYR A 167 13.26 12.33 2.87
CA TYR A 167 12.78 12.52 4.24
C TYR A 167 12.40 11.20 4.92
N ARG A 168 12.62 11.11 6.24
CA ARG A 168 12.03 10.06 7.09
C ARG A 168 10.60 10.41 7.50
N THR A 169 10.31 11.70 7.63
CA THR A 169 9.01 12.29 7.95
C THR A 169 8.84 13.54 7.09
N LEU A 170 7.69 13.70 6.43
CA LEU A 170 7.43 14.91 5.65
C LEU A 170 7.24 16.11 6.57
N PRO A 171 7.77 17.30 6.23
CA PRO A 171 7.63 18.51 7.05
C PRO A 171 6.26 19.20 6.91
N PHE A 172 5.33 18.61 6.16
CA PHE A 172 3.98 19.09 5.87
C PHE A 172 2.98 17.94 5.87
#